data_AF-A0A242CJI7-F1
#
_entry.id   AF-A0A242CJI7-F1
#
_cell.length_a   1.000
_cell.length_b   1.000
_cell.length_c   1.000
_cell.angle_alpha   90.00
_cell.angle_beta   90.00
_cell.angle_gamma   90.00
#
_symmetry.space_group_name_H-M   'P 1'
#
loop_
_entity.id
_entity.type
_entity.pdbx_description
1 polymer ?
#
loop_
_entity_poly.entity_id
_entity_poly.type
_entity_poly.pdbx_seq_one_letter_code
_entity_poly.pdbx_strand_id
1 'polypeptide(L)' 'MYFNTTFLPTDFTENKLKVLSLVKLLVQVKETDGTKIEEFQTDPSEKIYTIKTELAPTMKVEVTLVPDETIEFYPVVTAL' A
#
# COMPACT_ATOMS: atom_id res chain seq x y z
N MET A 1 6.59 7.89 -14.43
CA MET A 1 7.30 6.92 -13.58
C MET A 1 6.25 5.94 -13.08
N TYR A 2 6.45 4.63 -13.25
CA TYR A 2 5.53 3.63 -12.72
C TYR A 2 6.04 3.22 -11.34
N PHE A 3 5.31 3.57 -10.28
CA PHE A 3 5.60 3.07 -8.94
C PHE A 3 4.64 1.93 -8.62
N ASN A 4 5.23 0.77 -8.33
CA ASN A 4 4.54 -0.39 -7.82
C ASN A 4 5.47 -1.04 -6.79
N THR A 5 4.98 -1.25 -5.58
CA THR A 5 5.67 -2.05 -4.57
C THR A 5 4.71 -3.09 -4.01
N THR A 6 5.26 -4.23 -3.61
CA THR A 6 4.50 -5.33 -3.02
C THR A 6 5.13 -5.69 -1.68
N PHE A 7 4.30 -5.85 -0.65
CA PHE A 7 4.68 -6.32 0.67
C PHE A 7 4.00 -7.66 0.95
N LEU A 8 4.72 -8.54 1.61
CA LEU A 8 4.20 -9.80 2.13
C LEU A 8 3.75 -9.61 3.59
N PRO A 9 2.81 -10.44 4.08
CA PRO A 9 2.36 -10.41 5.48
C PRO A 9 3.51 -10.45 6.49
N THR A 10 4.60 -11.15 6.16
CA THR A 10 5.80 -11.26 7.01
C THR A 10 6.58 -9.95 7.16
N ASP A 11 6.33 -8.96 6.31
CA ASP A 11 6.96 -7.64 6.38
C ASP A 11 6.30 -6.73 7.43
N PHE A 12 5.13 -7.12 7.92
CA PHE A 12 4.33 -6.35 8.87
C PHE A 12 4.51 -6.87 10.29
N THR A 13 4.97 -6.02 11.21
CA THR A 13 4.95 -6.31 12.65
C THR A 13 3.70 -5.73 13.32
N GLU A 14 3.10 -4.73 12.69
CA GLU A 14 1.80 -4.15 12.99
C GLU A 14 0.96 -4.16 11.70
N ASN A 15 -0.36 -4.35 11.77
CA ASN A 15 -1.18 -4.41 10.56
C ASN A 15 -1.41 -3.02 9.91
N LYS A 16 -0.32 -2.31 9.59
CA LYS A 16 -0.26 -0.90 9.24
C LYS A 16 0.78 -0.62 8.17
N LEU A 17 0.51 0.40 7.36
CA LEU A 17 1.45 0.97 6.41
C LEU A 17 1.85 2.37 6.82
N LYS A 18 3.16 2.64 6.80
CA LYS A 18 3.67 4.00 6.82
C LYS A 18 3.94 4.45 5.39
N VAL A 19 3.24 5.50 4.96
CA VAL A 19 3.33 6.05 3.61
C VAL A 19 3.80 7.50 3.69
N LEU A 20 4.97 7.79 3.11
CA LEU A 20 5.48 9.14 2.92
C LEU A 20 5.45 9.45 1.43
N SER A 21 4.35 10.05 1.00
CA SER A 21 4.07 10.35 -0.40
C SER A 21 3.42 11.73 -0.51
N LEU A 22 3.81 12.51 -1.52
CA LEU A 22 3.16 13.78 -1.85
C LEU A 22 1.92 13.61 -2.74
N VAL A 23 1.70 12.38 -3.21
CA VAL A 23 0.64 11.98 -4.15
C VAL A 23 -0.19 10.84 -3.58
N LYS A 24 -1.40 10.66 -4.10
CA LYS A 24 -2.25 9.54 -3.69
C LYS A 24 -1.74 8.22 -4.25
N LEU A 25 -1.70 7.21 -3.40
CA LEU A 25 -1.39 5.83 -3.75
C LEU A 25 -2.61 4.96 -3.55
N LEU A 26 -2.76 3.98 -4.44
CA LEU A 26 -3.75 2.93 -4.31
C LEU A 26 -3.12 1.75 -3.59
N VAL A 27 -3.71 1.37 -2.46
CA VAL A 27 -3.33 0.18 -1.70
C VAL A 27 -4.38 -0.90 -1.92
N GLN A 28 -3.93 -2.10 -2.26
CA GLN A 28 -4.79 -3.27 -2.46
C GLN A 28 -4.25 -4.45 -1.67
N VAL A 29 -5.08 -5.05 -0.83
CA VAL A 29 -4.79 -6.36 -0.23
C VAL A 29 -5.39 -7.42 -1.13
N LYS A 30 -4.58 -8.38 -1.54
CA LYS A 30 -4.97 -9.46 -2.46
C LYS A 30 -4.56 -10.82 -1.94
N GLU A 31 -5.32 -11.83 -2.29
CA GLU A 31 -4.93 -13.23 -2.13
C GLU A 31 -3.94 -13.67 -3.23
N THR A 32 -3.35 -14.86 -3.07
CA THR A 32 -2.44 -15.46 -4.06
C THR A 32 -3.03 -15.59 -5.46
N ASP A 33 -4.34 -15.80 -5.57
CA ASP A 33 -5.07 -15.90 -6.84
C ASP A 33 -5.38 -14.54 -7.49
N GLY A 34 -5.02 -13.44 -6.83
CA GLY A 34 -5.27 -12.08 -7.27
C GLY A 34 -6.63 -11.52 -6.83
N THR A 35 -7.43 -12.26 -6.08
CA THR A 35 -8.70 -11.80 -5.52
C THR A 35 -8.46 -10.63 -4.57
N LYS A 36 -9.13 -9.49 -4.83
CA LYS A 36 -9.02 -8.28 -4.01
C LYS A 36 -9.88 -8.40 -2.77
N ILE A 37 -9.25 -8.29 -1.60
CA ILE A 37 -9.91 -8.39 -0.29
C ILE A 37 -10.20 -7.01 0.29
N GLU A 38 -9.24 -6.09 0.16
CA GLU A 38 -9.35 -4.72 0.65
C GLU A 38 -8.73 -3.74 -0.36
N GLU A 39 -9.29 -2.55 -0.45
CA GLU A 39 -8.77 -1.47 -1.28
C GLU A 39 -9.04 -0.12 -0.64
N PHE A 40 -8.03 0.75 -0.66
CA PHE A 40 -8.18 2.14 -0.26
C PHE A 40 -7.14 3.02 -0.95
N GLN A 41 -7.37 4.33 -0.92
CA GLN A 41 -6.41 5.33 -1.38
C GLN A 41 -5.80 6.06 -0.19
N THR A 42 -4.52 6.42 -0.30
CA THR A 42 -3.82 7.23 0.69
C THR A 42 -4.13 8.71 0.49
N ASP A 43 -4.04 9.49 1.56
CA ASP A 43 -4.01 10.95 1.56
C ASP A 43 -2.58 11.45 1.89
N PRO A 44 -1.98 12.35 1.10
CA PRO A 44 -0.66 12.92 1.39
C PRO A 44 -0.53 13.57 2.78
N SER A 45 -1.65 13.97 3.40
CA SER A 45 -1.71 14.57 4.74
C SER A 45 -1.58 13.53 5.85
N GLU A 46 -1.86 12.26 5.57
CA GLU A 46 -1.83 11.16 6.53
C GLU A 46 -0.67 10.20 6.24
N LYS A 47 0.02 9.79 7.30
CA LYS A 47 1.26 9.02 7.19
C LYS A 47 1.10 7.55 7.57
N ILE A 48 0.05 7.19 8.30
CA ILE A 48 -0.13 5.87 8.90
C ILE A 48 -1.52 5.36 8.52
N TYR A 49 -1.58 4.21 7.89
CA TYR A 49 -2.81 3.58 7.44
C TYR A 49 -2.94 2.23 8.13
N THR A 50 -4.12 1.94 8.67
CA THR A 50 -4.40 0.62 9.24
C THR A 50 -5.04 -0.25 8.17
N ILE A 51 -4.48 -1.45 7.95
CA ILE A 51 -5.09 -2.47 7.12
C ILE A 51 -6.16 -3.14 7.99
N LYS A 52 -7.42 -3.07 7.57
CA LYS A 52 -8.53 -3.58 8.38
C LYS A 52 -8.60 -5.10 8.33
N THR A 53 -8.19 -5.67 7.21
CA THR A 53 -8.11 -7.12 6.99
C THR A 53 -6.91 -7.68 7.73
N GLU A 54 -7.12 -8.72 8.54
CA GLU A 54 -6.01 -9.48 9.12
C GLU A 54 -5.22 -10.20 8.02
N LEU A 55 -3.93 -9.90 7.91
CA LEU A 55 -3.08 -10.42 6.83
C LEU A 55 -2.75 -11.90 7.07
N ALA A 56 -3.41 -12.79 6.30
CA ALA A 56 -3.07 -14.20 6.27
C ALA A 56 -1.76 -14.43 5.49
N PRO A 57 -0.99 -15.51 5.75
CA PRO A 57 0.29 -15.78 5.07
C PRO A 57 0.23 -15.91 3.55
N THR A 58 -0.96 -16.15 2.99
CA THR A 58 -1.21 -16.27 1.54
C THR A 58 -1.53 -14.93 0.87
N MET A 59 -1.69 -13.86 1.63
CA MET A 59 -2.03 -12.55 1.10
C MET A 59 -0.79 -11.79 0.65
N LYS A 60 -1.02 -10.68 -0.05
CA LYS A 60 -0.03 -9.67 -0.40
C LYS A 60 -0.67 -8.29 -0.40
N VAL A 61 0.13 -7.27 -0.12
CA VAL A 61 -0.29 -5.88 -0.17
C VAL A 61 0.43 -5.19 -1.32
N GLU A 62 -0.32 -4.77 -2.32
CA GLU A 62 0.18 -4.05 -3.49
C GLU A 62 -0.11 -2.56 -3.35
N VAL A 63 0.92 -1.73 -3.51
CA VAL A 63 0.81 -0.27 -3.48
C VAL A 63 1.25 0.28 -4.82
N THR A 64 0.35 1.01 -5.47
CA THR A 64 0.54 1.54 -6.82
C THR A 64 0.25 3.04 -6.87
N LEU A 65 0.91 3.74 -7.79
CA LEU A 65 0.59 5.15 -8.06
C LEU A 65 -0.79 5.26 -8.73
N VAL A 66 -1.64 6.16 -8.25
CA VAL A 66 -2.88 6.50 -8.96
C VAL A 66 -2.52 7.30 -10.22
N PRO A 67 -2.95 6.87 -11.42
CA PRO A 67 -2.67 7.60 -12.66
C PRO A 67 -3.24 9.03 -12.61
N ASP A 68 -2.57 9.96 -13.29
CA ASP A 68 -2.85 11.41 -13.43
C ASP A 68 -2.14 12.39 -12.48
N GLU A 69 -1.41 11.94 -11.45
CA GLU A 69 -0.55 12.84 -10.65
C GLU A 69 0.87 12.93 -11.23
N THR A 70 1.14 13.98 -12.03
CA THR A 70 2.46 14.26 -12.64
C THR A 70 3.26 15.20 -11.73
N ILE A 71 3.94 14.66 -10.71
CA ILE A 71 4.84 15.41 -9.81
C ILE A 71 6.16 14.63 -9.69
N GLU A 72 7.30 15.31 -9.50
CA GLU A 72 8.56 14.64 -9.12
C GLU A 72 8.36 13.84 -7.82
N PHE A 73 8.51 12.52 -7.91
CA PHE A 73 7.97 11.57 -6.95
C PHE A 73 9.07 10.68 -6.36
N TYR A 74 9.25 10.76 -5.03
CA TYR A 74 10.18 9.91 -4.25
C TYR A 74 9.46 9.33 -3.01
N PRO A 75 8.55 8.35 -3.17
CA PRO A 75 7.83 7.79 -2.04
C PRO A 75 8.76 6.96 -1.16
N VAL A 76 8.60 7.09 0.15
CA VAL A 76 9.18 6.14 1.11
C VAL A 76 8.02 5.39 1.74
N VAL A 77 7.94 4.08 1.48
CA VAL A 77 6.94 3.19 2.05
C VAL A 77 7.64 2.19 2.96
N THR A 78 7.11 2.03 4.17
CA THR A 78 7.66 1.10 5.17
C THR A 78 6.50 0.32 5.78
N ALA A 79 6.57 -1.00 5.69
CA ALA A 79 5.72 -1.87 6.49
C ALA A 79 6.18 -1.77 7.94
N LEU A 80 5.24 -1.51 8.84
CA LEU A 80 5.50 -1.48 10.29
C LEU A 80 5.01 -2.76 10.91
#